data_AF-A0AB39BX39-F1
#
_entry.id   AF-A0AB39BX39-F1
#
_cell.length_a   1.000
_cell.length_b   1.000
_cell.length_c   1.000
_cell.angle_alpha   90.00
_cell.angle_beta   90.00
_cell.angle_gamma   90.00
#
_symmetry.space_group_name_H-M   'P 1'
#
loop_
_entity.id
_entity.type
_entity.pdbx_description
1 polymer ?
#
loop_
_entity_poly.entity_id
_entity_poly.type
_entity_poly.pdbx_seq_one_letter_code
_entity_poly.pdbx_strand_id
1 'polypeptide(L)'
;MNFVMRCSTEELALLVSLNGFPNVAKGILEAGLGTKTQQEWDAVMEATAHQLMVKDLWVEEAERNGEIPLSEEMQTFIKSYVESKYMVRVPDAPNQHAVILHHIEGETWLIHSIDRDIIHEFAYMTVDETPEVIKDYYAFSEKHPDIQRTFTLTEEAFDLLSVRGNLKKVQRVTNLSPEEELHFQMFLTDLDHHAWILHNISFFHIPSIDEDPTLENITFFLPGKEGIWIVSYREGEELPVQVTLESTDEWNAMVQGIAVVAKQISE
;
A
#
# COMPACT_ATOMS: atom_id res chain seq x y z
N MET A 1 -12.91 -8.96 11.28
CA MET A 1 -12.67 -9.31 9.86
C MET A 1 -13.55 -10.45 9.37
N ASN A 2 -14.20 -10.27 8.21
CA ASN A 2 -15.00 -11.28 7.53
C ASN A 2 -14.35 -11.64 6.18
N PHE A 3 -13.79 -12.84 6.06
CA PHE A 3 -13.14 -13.30 4.84
C PHE A 3 -14.11 -13.31 3.64
N VAL A 4 -13.64 -12.80 2.51
CA VAL A 4 -14.40 -12.76 1.25
C VAL A 4 -13.86 -13.83 0.31
N MET A 5 -12.60 -13.70 -0.12
CA MET A 5 -12.01 -14.64 -1.06
C MET A 5 -10.49 -14.59 -1.08
N ARG A 6 -9.89 -15.64 -1.66
CA ARG A 6 -8.48 -15.70 -2.01
C ARG A 6 -8.30 -16.16 -3.45
N CYS A 7 -7.57 -15.40 -4.23
CA CYS A 7 -7.36 -15.66 -5.65
C CYS A 7 -5.94 -15.35 -6.10
N SER A 8 -5.57 -15.83 -7.29
CA SER A 8 -4.37 -15.40 -7.99
C SER A 8 -4.61 -14.07 -8.72
N THR A 9 -3.53 -13.43 -9.17
CA THR A 9 -3.58 -12.25 -10.04
C THR A 9 -4.39 -12.48 -11.30
N GLU A 10 -4.26 -13.65 -11.92
CA GLU A 10 -5.02 -14.03 -13.12
C GLU A 10 -6.51 -14.19 -12.81
N GLU A 11 -6.83 -14.88 -11.71
CA GLU A 11 -8.22 -15.05 -11.26
C GLU A 11 -8.87 -13.70 -10.93
N LEU A 12 -8.17 -12.81 -10.22
CA LEU A 12 -8.66 -11.45 -9.94
C LEU A 12 -8.91 -10.69 -11.25
N ALA A 13 -7.97 -10.74 -12.19
CA ALA A 13 -8.13 -10.06 -13.47
C ALA A 13 -9.30 -10.61 -14.29
N LEU A 14 -9.50 -11.93 -14.30
CA LEU A 14 -10.66 -12.54 -14.96
C LEU A 14 -11.98 -12.08 -14.31
N LEU A 15 -12.06 -12.08 -12.98
CA LEU A 15 -13.23 -11.60 -12.23
C LEU A 15 -13.55 -10.13 -12.54
N VAL A 16 -12.52 -9.26 -12.56
CA VAL A 16 -12.63 -7.85 -12.91
C VAL A 16 -13.06 -7.66 -14.37
N SER A 17 -12.49 -8.43 -15.30
CA SER A 17 -12.84 -8.38 -16.71
C SER A 17 -14.29 -8.80 -16.97
N LEU A 18 -14.76 -9.88 -16.33
CA LEU A 18 -16.12 -10.38 -16.44
C LEU A 18 -17.16 -9.37 -15.91
N ASN A 19 -16.77 -8.53 -14.94
CA ASN A 19 -17.60 -7.46 -14.39
C ASN A 19 -17.58 -6.15 -15.20
N GLY A 20 -17.00 -6.16 -16.41
CA GLY A 20 -17.04 -5.01 -17.31
C GLY A 20 -15.91 -4.01 -17.13
N PHE A 21 -14.82 -4.38 -16.45
CA PHE A 21 -13.64 -3.53 -16.23
C PHE A 21 -12.38 -4.06 -16.94
N PRO A 22 -12.38 -4.26 -18.27
CA PRO A 22 -11.27 -4.91 -18.98
C PRO A 22 -9.95 -4.13 -18.93
N ASN A 23 -9.99 -2.80 -18.85
CA ASN A 23 -8.79 -1.97 -18.74
C ASN A 23 -8.12 -2.14 -17.36
N VAL A 24 -8.93 -2.23 -16.30
CA VAL A 24 -8.43 -2.49 -14.94
C VAL A 24 -7.83 -3.90 -14.87
N ALA A 25 -8.53 -4.90 -15.40
CA ALA A 25 -8.04 -6.28 -15.48
C ALA A 25 -6.69 -6.37 -16.22
N LYS A 26 -6.57 -5.65 -17.35
CA LYS A 26 -5.31 -5.55 -18.08
C LYS A 26 -4.19 -4.94 -17.24
N GLY A 27 -4.47 -3.85 -16.51
CA GLY A 27 -3.50 -3.23 -15.62
C GLY A 27 -2.99 -4.18 -14.52
N ILE A 28 -3.89 -4.94 -13.91
CA ILE A 28 -3.56 -5.98 -12.91
C ILE A 28 -2.60 -7.02 -13.50
N LEU A 29 -2.92 -7.55 -14.68
CA LEU A 29 -2.11 -8.59 -15.31
C LEU A 29 -0.77 -8.08 -15.82
N GLU A 30 -0.72 -6.89 -16.44
CA GLU A 30 0.53 -6.33 -16.95
C GLU A 30 1.51 -6.02 -15.81
N ALA A 31 1.01 -5.64 -14.63
CA ALA A 31 1.82 -5.47 -13.44
C ALA A 31 2.46 -6.79 -12.96
N GLY A 32 1.74 -7.91 -13.02
CA GLY A 32 2.23 -9.21 -12.53
C GLY A 32 2.98 -10.07 -13.57
N LEU A 33 2.49 -10.12 -14.80
CA LEU A 33 2.96 -11.01 -15.87
C LEU A 33 3.73 -10.30 -16.99
N GLY A 34 3.78 -8.97 -16.95
CA GLY A 34 4.32 -8.13 -18.02
C GLY A 34 3.42 -8.11 -19.26
N THR A 35 3.89 -7.45 -20.31
CA THR A 35 3.15 -7.36 -21.59
C THR A 35 3.10 -8.72 -22.28
N LYS A 36 1.89 -9.18 -22.61
CA LYS A 36 1.65 -10.41 -23.40
C LYS A 36 0.93 -10.10 -24.71
N THR A 37 1.00 -11.04 -25.64
CA THR A 37 0.20 -11.04 -26.87
C THR A 37 -1.25 -11.42 -26.58
N GLN A 38 -2.19 -11.07 -27.47
CA GLN A 38 -3.60 -11.44 -27.32
C GLN A 38 -3.80 -12.95 -27.19
N GLN A 39 -3.06 -13.76 -27.97
CA GLN A 39 -3.19 -15.21 -27.92
C GLN A 39 -2.74 -15.79 -26.57
N GLU A 40 -1.68 -15.22 -25.98
CA GLU A 40 -1.25 -15.60 -24.63
C GLU A 40 -2.29 -15.18 -23.58
N TRP A 41 -2.94 -14.02 -23.76
CA TRP A 41 -4.03 -13.59 -22.88
C TRP A 41 -5.22 -14.54 -22.93
N ASP A 42 -5.68 -14.90 -24.12
CA ASP A 42 -6.81 -15.80 -24.29
C ASP A 42 -6.54 -17.16 -23.64
N ALA A 43 -5.32 -17.70 -23.80
CA ALA A 43 -4.91 -18.96 -23.18
C ALA A 43 -4.85 -18.88 -21.64
N VAL A 44 -4.35 -17.78 -21.08
CA VAL A 44 -4.34 -17.56 -19.62
C VAL A 44 -5.78 -17.47 -19.09
N MET A 45 -6.66 -16.72 -19.77
CA MET A 45 -8.05 -16.55 -19.36
C MET A 45 -8.85 -17.85 -19.41
N GLU A 46 -8.67 -18.65 -20.46
CA GLU A 46 -9.30 -19.97 -20.59
C GLU A 46 -8.87 -20.91 -19.45
N ALA A 47 -7.56 -20.98 -19.16
CA ALA A 47 -7.05 -21.78 -18.06
C ALA A 47 -7.56 -21.29 -16.69
N THR A 48 -7.67 -19.97 -16.52
CA THR A 48 -8.13 -19.33 -15.28
C THR A 48 -9.63 -19.56 -15.05
N ALA A 49 -10.45 -19.58 -16.10
CA ALA A 49 -11.87 -19.91 -15.99
C ALA A 49 -12.07 -21.32 -15.40
N HIS A 50 -11.27 -22.31 -15.85
CA HIS A 50 -11.29 -23.65 -15.26
C HIS A 50 -10.88 -23.66 -13.77
N GLN A 51 -9.99 -22.78 -13.34
CA GLN A 51 -9.63 -22.65 -11.92
C GLN A 51 -10.80 -22.08 -11.10
N LEU A 52 -11.52 -21.08 -11.62
CA LEU A 52 -12.72 -20.55 -10.98
C LEU A 52 -13.83 -21.61 -10.88
N MET A 53 -13.98 -22.47 -11.89
CA MET A 53 -14.90 -23.61 -11.85
C MET A 53 -14.52 -24.61 -10.75
N VAL A 54 -13.23 -24.95 -10.62
CA VAL A 54 -12.75 -25.84 -9.54
C VAL A 54 -12.96 -25.23 -8.14
N LYS A 55 -13.01 -23.91 -8.04
CA LYS A 55 -13.27 -23.17 -6.78
C LYS A 55 -14.76 -22.93 -6.50
N ASP A 56 -15.66 -23.48 -7.32
CA ASP A 56 -17.11 -23.24 -7.23
C ASP A 56 -17.50 -21.75 -7.31
N LEU A 57 -16.67 -20.92 -7.96
CA LEU A 57 -16.95 -19.49 -8.18
C LEU A 57 -17.65 -19.24 -9.52
N TRP A 58 -17.69 -20.24 -10.40
CA TRP A 58 -18.28 -20.17 -11.73
C TRP A 58 -19.73 -20.65 -11.72
N VAL A 59 -20.67 -19.80 -12.15
CA VAL A 59 -22.10 -20.12 -12.20
C VAL A 59 -22.48 -20.61 -13.60
N GLU A 60 -22.44 -21.93 -13.80
CA GLU A 60 -22.71 -22.54 -15.12
C GLU A 60 -24.09 -22.17 -15.71
N GLU A 61 -25.11 -21.99 -14.86
CA GLU A 61 -26.45 -21.63 -15.33
C GLU A 61 -26.47 -20.23 -15.97
N ALA A 62 -25.78 -19.27 -15.35
CA ALA A 62 -25.63 -17.93 -15.88
C ALA A 62 -24.86 -17.95 -17.21
N GLU A 63 -23.78 -18.73 -17.30
CA GLU A 63 -23.03 -18.91 -18.55
C GLU A 63 -23.91 -19.43 -19.69
N ARG A 64 -24.69 -20.50 -19.43
CA ARG A 64 -25.61 -21.08 -20.43
C ARG A 64 -26.67 -20.09 -20.91
N ASN A 65 -27.05 -19.14 -20.07
CA ASN A 65 -28.00 -18.08 -20.38
C ASN A 65 -27.35 -16.86 -21.07
N GLY A 66 -26.01 -16.86 -21.23
CA GLY A 66 -25.26 -15.74 -21.80
C GLY A 66 -25.09 -14.56 -20.83
N GLU A 67 -25.21 -14.82 -19.54
CA GLU A 67 -25.03 -13.86 -18.44
C GLU A 67 -23.60 -13.95 -17.88
N ILE A 68 -23.23 -13.03 -16.97
CA ILE A 68 -21.94 -13.07 -16.27
C ILE A 68 -21.89 -14.34 -15.40
N PRO A 69 -20.90 -15.23 -15.54
CA PRO A 69 -20.88 -16.53 -14.90
C PRO A 69 -20.40 -16.46 -13.44
N LEU A 70 -20.88 -15.49 -12.67
CA LEU A 70 -20.52 -15.22 -11.27
C LEU A 70 -21.79 -14.96 -10.46
N SER A 71 -21.76 -15.26 -9.16
CA SER A 71 -22.87 -14.91 -8.26
C SER A 71 -23.06 -13.39 -8.17
N GLU A 72 -24.29 -12.93 -7.87
CA GLU A 72 -24.56 -11.50 -7.65
C GLU A 72 -23.70 -10.90 -6.53
N GLU A 73 -23.42 -11.69 -5.48
CA GLU A 73 -22.53 -11.32 -4.37
C GLU A 73 -21.10 -11.06 -4.87
N MET A 74 -20.55 -11.96 -5.70
CA MET A 74 -19.21 -11.80 -6.27
C MET A 74 -19.15 -10.59 -7.21
N GLN A 75 -20.17 -10.39 -8.04
CA GLN A 75 -20.25 -9.22 -8.92
C GLN A 75 -20.28 -7.91 -8.12
N THR A 76 -21.07 -7.87 -7.04
CA THR A 76 -21.16 -6.72 -6.13
C THR A 76 -19.82 -6.45 -5.44
N PHE A 77 -19.17 -7.50 -4.94
CA PHE A 77 -17.84 -7.40 -4.33
C PHE A 77 -16.82 -6.81 -5.32
N ILE A 78 -16.67 -7.40 -6.51
CA ILE A 78 -15.69 -6.95 -7.51
C ILE A 78 -15.95 -5.50 -7.91
N LYS A 79 -17.21 -5.14 -8.13
CA LYS A 79 -17.58 -3.76 -8.45
C LYS A 79 -17.18 -2.81 -7.32
N SER A 80 -17.50 -3.14 -6.07
CA SER A 80 -17.15 -2.31 -4.91
C SER A 80 -15.63 -2.15 -4.72
N TYR A 81 -14.86 -3.20 -5.01
CA TYR A 81 -13.40 -3.18 -4.98
C TYR A 81 -12.82 -2.24 -6.06
N VAL A 82 -13.27 -2.39 -7.31
CA VAL A 82 -12.75 -1.62 -8.45
C VAL A 82 -13.19 -0.15 -8.39
N GLU A 83 -14.41 0.12 -7.92
CA GLU A 83 -14.97 1.47 -7.83
C GLU A 83 -14.65 2.19 -6.52
N SER A 84 -13.82 1.59 -5.64
CA SER A 84 -13.42 2.21 -4.38
C SER A 84 -12.73 3.54 -4.63
N LYS A 85 -13.27 4.61 -4.04
CA LYS A 85 -12.80 5.98 -4.23
C LYS A 85 -11.65 6.37 -3.32
N TYR A 86 -11.42 5.62 -2.24
CA TYR A 86 -10.40 5.94 -1.28
C TYR A 86 -9.66 4.69 -0.87
N MET A 87 -8.34 4.79 -0.76
CA MET A 87 -7.53 3.67 -0.33
C MET A 87 -6.34 4.09 0.52
N VAL A 88 -6.00 3.26 1.50
CA VAL A 88 -4.74 3.32 2.24
C VAL A 88 -3.82 2.22 1.71
N ARG A 89 -2.64 2.59 1.22
CA ARG A 89 -1.64 1.65 0.72
C ARG A 89 -0.49 1.53 1.70
N VAL A 90 -0.16 0.29 2.04
CA VAL A 90 0.87 -0.08 3.02
C VAL A 90 1.80 -1.09 2.35
N PRO A 91 2.75 -0.64 1.50
CA PRO A 91 3.65 -1.53 0.78
C PRO A 91 4.83 -2.02 1.63
N ASP A 92 5.27 -3.23 1.31
CA ASP A 92 6.55 -3.81 1.68
C ASP A 92 7.24 -4.31 0.40
N ALA A 93 7.74 -3.33 -0.37
CA ALA A 93 8.39 -3.58 -1.66
C ALA A 93 9.56 -4.60 -1.59
N PRO A 94 10.42 -4.61 -0.56
CA PRO A 94 11.47 -5.61 -0.41
C PRO A 94 10.96 -7.07 -0.42
N ASN A 95 9.79 -7.32 0.19
CA ASN A 95 9.20 -8.65 0.27
C ASN A 95 8.12 -8.91 -0.79
N GLN A 96 7.90 -7.96 -1.71
CA GLN A 96 6.81 -8.01 -2.70
C GLN A 96 5.44 -8.24 -2.05
N HIS A 97 5.25 -7.66 -0.87
CA HIS A 97 3.98 -7.71 -0.14
C HIS A 97 3.36 -6.32 -0.12
N ALA A 98 2.03 -6.28 -0.05
CA ALA A 98 1.32 -5.05 0.23
C ALA A 98 0.02 -5.33 0.95
N VAL A 99 -0.35 -4.44 1.85
CA VAL A 99 -1.72 -4.33 2.35
C VAL A 99 -2.34 -3.08 1.77
N ILE A 100 -3.55 -3.23 1.26
CA ILE A 100 -4.35 -2.15 0.71
C ILE A 100 -5.69 -2.15 1.41
N LEU A 101 -6.11 -1.02 1.95
CA LEU A 101 -7.41 -0.85 2.60
C LEU A 101 -8.27 0.00 1.69
N HIS A 102 -9.32 -0.59 1.12
CA HIS A 102 -10.27 0.09 0.25
C HIS A 102 -11.48 0.54 1.05
N HIS A 103 -11.87 1.80 0.91
CA HIS A 103 -13.14 2.28 1.43
C HIS A 103 -14.28 1.79 0.53
N ILE A 104 -15.30 1.18 1.14
CA ILE A 104 -16.46 0.66 0.41
C ILE A 104 -17.66 1.59 0.60
N GLU A 105 -18.17 1.69 1.83
CA GLU A 105 -19.31 2.54 2.17
C GLU A 105 -19.41 2.72 3.69
N GLY A 106 -19.61 3.97 4.14
CA GLY A 106 -19.65 4.29 5.57
C GLY A 106 -18.42 3.76 6.30
N GLU A 107 -18.64 3.05 7.41
CA GLU A 107 -17.56 2.43 8.20
C GLU A 107 -17.00 1.13 7.59
N THR A 108 -17.53 0.66 6.45
CA THR A 108 -17.13 -0.60 5.82
C THR A 108 -15.92 -0.39 4.93
N TRP A 109 -14.87 -1.14 5.24
CA TRP A 109 -13.61 -1.18 4.51
C TRP A 109 -13.32 -2.61 4.07
N LEU A 110 -12.49 -2.74 3.05
CA LEU A 110 -12.01 -4.00 2.52
C LEU A 110 -10.49 -4.04 2.64
N ILE A 111 -9.96 -4.99 3.41
CA ILE A 111 -8.54 -5.30 3.39
C ILE A 111 -8.26 -6.18 2.17
N HIS A 112 -7.27 -5.77 1.38
CA HIS A 112 -6.70 -6.48 0.25
C HIS A 112 -5.23 -6.71 0.54
N SER A 113 -4.88 -7.94 0.91
CA SER A 113 -3.51 -8.38 1.14
C SER A 113 -2.94 -9.01 -0.13
N ILE A 114 -1.71 -8.65 -0.48
CA ILE A 114 -0.98 -9.12 -1.65
C ILE A 114 0.30 -9.81 -1.19
N ASP A 115 0.49 -11.07 -1.60
CA ASP A 115 1.71 -11.86 -1.40
C ASP A 115 2.38 -12.17 -2.74
N ARG A 116 3.64 -11.73 -2.88
CA ARG A 116 4.51 -11.88 -4.05
C ARG A 116 3.89 -11.42 -5.36
N ASP A 117 3.05 -10.38 -5.32
CA ASP A 117 2.27 -9.87 -6.46
C ASP A 117 1.43 -10.94 -7.20
N ILE A 118 1.17 -12.08 -6.55
CA ILE A 118 0.51 -13.26 -7.14
C ILE A 118 -0.75 -13.61 -6.36
N ILE A 119 -0.69 -13.61 -5.03
CA ILE A 119 -1.79 -14.08 -4.19
C ILE A 119 -2.50 -12.87 -3.61
N HIS A 120 -3.80 -12.78 -3.86
CA HIS A 120 -4.68 -11.73 -3.37
C HIS A 120 -5.63 -12.34 -2.35
N GLU A 121 -5.73 -11.72 -1.18
CA GLU A 121 -6.66 -12.10 -0.13
C GLU A 121 -7.51 -10.90 0.29
N PHE A 122 -8.81 -11.13 0.39
CA PHE A 122 -9.80 -10.08 0.63
C PHE A 122 -10.63 -10.40 1.88
N ALA A 123 -10.80 -9.43 2.76
CA ALA A 123 -11.71 -9.52 3.89
C ALA A 123 -12.35 -8.16 4.19
N TYR A 124 -13.61 -8.16 4.62
CA TYR A 124 -14.24 -6.96 5.13
C TYR A 124 -13.77 -6.66 6.56
N MET A 125 -13.62 -5.38 6.83
CA MET A 125 -13.26 -4.82 8.13
C MET A 125 -13.97 -3.49 8.35
N THR A 126 -13.87 -2.98 9.56
CA THR A 126 -14.30 -1.64 9.94
C THR A 126 -13.10 -0.69 9.92
N VAL A 127 -13.34 0.61 9.74
CA VAL A 127 -12.26 1.61 9.80
C VAL A 127 -11.50 1.57 11.14
N ASP A 128 -12.18 1.22 12.24
CA ASP A 128 -11.59 1.06 13.57
C ASP A 128 -10.55 -0.06 13.68
N GLU A 129 -10.61 -1.06 12.80
CA GLU A 129 -9.63 -2.15 12.73
C GLU A 129 -8.33 -1.71 12.00
N THR A 130 -8.33 -0.56 11.30
CA THR A 130 -7.20 -0.05 10.50
C THR A 130 -5.87 0.02 11.27
N PRO A 131 -5.81 0.61 12.48
CA PRO A 131 -4.54 0.72 13.19
C PRO A 131 -3.94 -0.64 13.53
N GLU A 132 -4.78 -1.61 13.91
CA GLU A 132 -4.31 -2.95 14.28
C GLU A 132 -3.79 -3.70 13.06
N VAL A 133 -4.49 -3.61 11.93
CA VAL A 133 -4.02 -4.19 10.66
C VAL A 133 -2.63 -3.69 10.28
N ILE A 134 -2.40 -2.37 10.37
CA ILE A 134 -1.11 -1.77 10.01
C ILE A 134 -0.01 -2.21 10.99
N LYS A 135 -0.32 -2.28 12.29
CA LYS A 135 0.62 -2.74 13.32
C LYS A 135 1.00 -4.20 13.15
N ASP A 136 0.01 -5.06 12.92
CA ASP A 136 0.21 -6.50 12.70
C ASP A 136 1.02 -6.74 11.42
N TYR A 137 0.77 -5.96 10.37
CA TYR A 137 1.50 -6.06 9.12
C TYR A 137 3.00 -5.78 9.29
N TYR A 138 3.37 -4.72 10.02
CA TYR A 138 4.77 -4.38 10.26
C TYR A 138 5.41 -5.15 11.42
N ALA A 139 4.60 -5.60 12.38
CA ALA A 139 4.99 -6.40 13.54
C ALA A 139 6.26 -5.92 14.24
N PHE A 140 6.42 -4.60 14.41
CA PHE A 140 7.62 -4.06 15.03
C PHE A 140 7.77 -4.51 16.48
N SER A 141 8.97 -4.98 16.81
CA SER A 141 9.33 -5.21 18.20
C SER A 141 9.31 -3.89 18.97
N GLU A 142 8.92 -3.97 20.24
CA GLU A 142 8.87 -2.82 21.14
C GLU A 142 10.27 -2.19 21.30
N LYS A 143 10.35 -0.87 21.06
CA LYS A 143 11.58 -0.08 21.09
C LYS A 143 11.31 1.27 21.76
N HIS A 144 12.19 1.62 22.69
CA HIS A 144 12.13 2.86 23.45
C HIS A 144 13.51 3.52 23.39
N PRO A 145 13.74 4.47 22.47
CA PRO A 145 15.03 5.15 22.39
C PRO A 145 15.26 5.97 23.68
N ASP A 146 16.45 5.87 24.25
CA ASP A 146 16.80 6.57 25.49
C ASP A 146 16.85 8.10 25.33
N ILE A 147 17.10 8.56 24.10
CA ILE A 147 17.23 9.98 23.73
C ILE A 147 16.54 10.16 22.38
N GLN A 148 15.74 11.22 22.25
CA GLN A 148 15.16 11.60 20.96
C GLN A 148 16.27 12.06 20.01
N ARG A 149 16.36 11.41 18.85
CA ARG A 149 17.36 11.74 17.82
C ARG A 149 16.65 12.34 16.64
N THR A 150 17.12 13.50 16.20
CA THR A 150 16.49 14.22 15.09
C THR A 150 17.52 14.94 14.24
N PHE A 151 17.21 15.11 12.97
CA PHE A 151 17.95 15.93 12.03
C PHE A 151 16.98 16.49 10.99
N THR A 152 17.36 17.61 10.37
CA THR A 152 16.53 18.28 9.36
C THR A 152 17.23 18.31 8.02
N LEU A 153 16.51 17.93 6.96
CA LEU A 153 16.94 18.04 5.57
C LEU A 153 16.06 19.08 4.85
N THR A 154 16.58 19.64 3.77
CA THR A 154 15.71 20.29 2.77
C THR A 154 14.98 19.22 1.97
N GLU A 155 13.85 19.59 1.33
CA GLU A 155 13.13 18.70 0.41
C GLU A 155 14.06 18.17 -0.69
N GLU A 156 14.86 19.05 -1.32
CA GLU A 156 15.85 18.66 -2.34
C GLU A 156 16.86 17.64 -1.80
N ALA A 157 17.36 17.84 -0.57
CA ALA A 157 18.31 16.91 0.04
C ALA A 157 17.68 15.54 0.34
N PHE A 158 16.42 15.52 0.77
CA PHE A 158 15.68 14.29 1.02
C PHE A 158 15.36 13.53 -0.28
N ASP A 159 14.94 14.24 -1.33
CA ASP A 159 14.72 13.66 -2.66
C ASP A 159 16.00 13.06 -3.25
N LEU A 160 17.12 13.78 -3.12
CA LEU A 160 18.42 13.26 -3.53
C LEU A 160 18.81 12.00 -2.77
N LEU A 161 18.41 11.88 -1.50
CA LEU A 161 18.70 10.74 -0.64
C LEU A 161 18.01 9.46 -1.09
N SER A 162 16.92 9.53 -1.89
CA SER A 162 16.28 8.36 -2.49
C SER A 162 17.23 7.50 -3.35
N VAL A 163 18.33 8.07 -3.83
CA VAL A 163 19.34 7.38 -4.63
C VAL A 163 20.65 7.29 -3.86
N ARG A 164 21.05 6.07 -3.45
CA ARG A 164 22.28 5.79 -2.69
C ARG A 164 23.54 6.49 -3.24
N GLY A 165 23.68 6.57 -4.56
CA GLY A 165 24.83 7.21 -5.22
C GLY A 165 24.93 8.74 -5.00
N ASN A 166 23.87 9.39 -4.55
CA ASN A 166 23.81 10.84 -4.33
C ASN A 166 24.25 11.27 -2.93
N LEU A 167 24.65 10.35 -2.03
CA LEU A 167 25.00 10.70 -0.64
C LEU A 167 26.00 11.88 -0.52
N LYS A 168 27.03 11.90 -1.37
CA LYS A 168 28.00 13.02 -1.40
C LYS A 168 27.40 14.36 -1.83
N LYS A 169 26.31 14.35 -2.60
CA LYS A 169 25.57 15.56 -2.97
C LYS A 169 24.71 16.02 -1.81
N VAL A 170 23.99 15.08 -1.16
CA VAL A 170 23.19 15.35 0.05
C VAL A 170 24.06 16.05 1.08
N GLN A 171 25.21 15.47 1.44
CA GLN A 171 26.16 16.05 2.41
C GLN A 171 26.69 17.46 2.04
N ARG A 172 26.62 17.87 0.77
CA ARG A 172 27.06 19.21 0.33
C ARG A 172 25.93 20.24 0.41
N VAL A 173 24.69 19.81 0.24
CA VAL A 173 23.51 20.70 0.23
C VAL A 173 22.84 20.77 1.60
N THR A 174 23.16 19.84 2.50
CA THR A 174 22.71 19.84 3.89
C THR A 174 23.64 20.64 4.79
N ASN A 175 23.07 21.42 5.69
CA ASN A 175 23.80 22.14 6.73
C ASN A 175 23.39 21.63 8.11
N LEU A 176 23.97 20.50 8.53
CA LEU A 176 23.67 19.85 9.80
C LEU A 176 24.61 20.35 10.91
N SER A 177 24.08 20.52 12.12
CA SER A 177 24.90 20.69 13.31
C SER A 177 25.69 19.41 13.63
N PRO A 178 26.76 19.47 14.45
CA PRO A 178 27.54 18.26 14.81
C PRO A 178 26.70 17.14 15.44
N GLU A 179 25.65 17.50 16.17
CA GLU A 179 24.70 16.55 16.78
C GLU A 179 23.78 15.92 15.72
N GLU A 180 23.20 16.74 14.83
CA GLU A 180 22.37 16.25 13.74
C GLU A 180 23.15 15.37 12.75
N GLU A 181 24.43 15.68 12.49
CA GLU A 181 25.29 14.83 11.65
C GLU A 181 25.44 13.43 12.27
N LEU A 182 25.59 13.33 13.59
CA LEU A 182 25.64 12.02 14.27
C LEU A 182 24.32 11.25 14.08
N HIS A 183 23.18 11.92 14.27
CA HIS A 183 21.86 11.32 14.07
C HIS A 183 21.63 10.91 12.61
N PHE A 184 22.07 11.73 11.66
CA PHE A 184 21.99 11.44 10.24
C PHE A 184 22.84 10.20 9.87
N GLN A 185 24.05 10.07 10.40
CA GLN A 185 24.87 8.85 10.17
C GLN A 185 24.22 7.58 10.76
N MET A 186 23.53 7.69 11.90
CA MET A 186 22.74 6.58 12.46
C MET A 186 21.60 6.20 11.52
N PHE A 187 20.84 7.18 11.04
CA PHE A 187 19.79 6.96 10.04
C PHE A 187 20.33 6.30 8.76
N LEU A 188 21.46 6.78 8.22
CA LEU A 188 22.09 6.17 7.04
C LEU A 188 22.49 4.71 7.27
N THR A 189 22.93 4.37 8.49
CA THR A 189 23.27 2.99 8.86
C THR A 189 22.02 2.12 8.86
N ASP A 190 20.92 2.59 9.46
CA ASP A 190 19.64 1.87 9.44
C ASP A 190 19.06 1.78 8.01
N LEU A 191 19.24 2.81 7.20
CA LEU A 191 18.78 2.86 5.81
C LEU A 191 19.55 1.86 4.94
N ASP A 192 20.86 1.73 5.14
CA ASP A 192 21.69 0.74 4.45
C ASP A 192 21.28 -0.69 4.81
N HIS A 193 20.93 -0.95 6.08
CA HIS A 193 20.40 -2.24 6.51
C HIS A 193 19.07 -2.60 5.82
N HIS A 194 18.27 -1.60 5.43
CA HIS A 194 17.01 -1.78 4.70
C HIS A 194 17.17 -1.57 3.18
N ALA A 195 18.38 -1.83 2.66
CA ALA A 195 18.68 -1.76 1.22
C ALA A 195 18.34 -0.40 0.57
N TRP A 196 18.43 0.69 1.35
CA TRP A 196 18.15 2.05 0.92
C TRP A 196 16.66 2.33 0.61
N ILE A 197 15.76 1.59 1.25
CA ILE A 197 14.31 1.72 1.05
C ILE A 197 13.67 2.28 2.32
N LEU A 198 12.80 3.29 2.14
CA LEU A 198 11.87 3.74 3.16
C LEU A 198 10.52 3.07 2.96
N HIS A 199 9.92 2.62 4.06
CA HIS A 199 8.51 2.24 4.04
C HIS A 199 7.65 3.49 3.99
N ASN A 200 6.42 3.34 3.50
CA ASN A 200 5.44 4.41 3.53
C ASN A 200 4.06 3.88 3.85
N ILE A 201 3.20 4.76 4.35
CA ILE A 201 1.75 4.59 4.33
C ILE A 201 1.19 5.75 3.52
N SER A 202 0.46 5.44 2.46
CA SER A 202 -0.03 6.41 1.49
C SER A 202 -1.56 6.41 1.45
N PHE A 203 -2.15 7.59 1.47
CA PHE A 203 -3.59 7.81 1.34
C PHE A 203 -3.92 8.34 -0.05
N PHE A 204 -4.75 7.63 -0.79
CA PHE A 204 -5.17 8.01 -2.14
C PHE A 204 -6.67 8.29 -2.22
N HIS A 205 -7.01 9.30 -3.00
CA HIS A 205 -8.35 9.57 -3.50
C HIS A 205 -8.41 9.31 -5.01
N ILE A 206 -9.39 8.53 -5.43
CA ILE A 206 -9.63 8.04 -6.79
C ILE A 206 -11.04 8.49 -7.18
N PRO A 207 -11.19 9.68 -7.78
CA PRO A 207 -12.51 10.23 -8.08
C PRO A 207 -13.32 9.32 -9.03
N SER A 208 -12.63 8.70 -9.99
CA SER A 208 -13.18 7.70 -10.90
C SER A 208 -12.07 6.80 -11.47
N ILE A 209 -12.45 5.69 -12.11
CA ILE A 209 -11.54 4.72 -12.76
C ILE A 209 -10.79 5.36 -13.94
N ASP A 210 -11.35 6.38 -14.57
CA ASP A 210 -10.78 7.05 -15.74
C ASP A 210 -9.91 8.26 -15.38
N GLU A 211 -9.84 8.63 -14.10
CA GLU A 211 -9.07 9.77 -13.60
C GLU A 211 -7.82 9.30 -12.83
N ASP A 212 -6.75 10.10 -12.89
CA ASP A 212 -5.52 9.79 -12.17
C ASP A 212 -5.76 9.87 -10.65
N PRO A 213 -5.29 8.88 -9.87
CA PRO A 213 -5.42 8.90 -8.42
C PRO A 213 -4.59 10.04 -7.83
N THR A 214 -5.17 10.76 -6.87
CA THR A 214 -4.48 11.83 -6.14
C THR A 214 -3.94 11.28 -4.83
N LEU A 215 -2.64 11.45 -4.59
CA LEU A 215 -2.01 11.18 -3.29
C LEU A 215 -2.28 12.36 -2.36
N GLU A 216 -3.10 12.17 -1.33
CA GLU A 216 -3.47 13.25 -0.39
C GLU A 216 -2.54 13.30 0.81
N ASN A 217 -2.04 12.14 1.28
CA ASN A 217 -1.15 12.06 2.43
C ASN A 217 -0.16 10.91 2.26
N ILE A 218 1.08 11.11 2.70
CA ILE A 218 2.11 10.08 2.72
C ILE A 218 2.95 10.24 3.99
N THR A 219 3.12 9.13 4.70
CA THR A 219 4.02 9.05 5.86
C THR A 219 5.15 8.10 5.53
N PHE A 220 6.39 8.57 5.56
CA PHE A 220 7.58 7.73 5.41
C PHE A 220 8.16 7.35 6.75
N PHE A 221 8.69 6.13 6.83
CA PHE A 221 9.34 5.63 8.02
C PHE A 221 10.36 4.54 7.71
N LEU A 222 11.24 4.31 8.67
CA LEU A 222 12.30 3.32 8.58
C LEU A 222 12.51 2.67 9.96
N PRO A 223 12.32 1.36 10.10
CA PRO A 223 12.65 0.65 11.33
C PRO A 223 14.14 0.79 11.63
N GLY A 224 14.48 1.48 12.71
CA GLY A 224 15.85 1.62 13.17
C GLY A 224 16.22 0.54 14.18
N LYS A 225 17.49 0.49 14.58
CA LYS A 225 17.92 -0.43 15.65
C LYS A 225 17.25 -0.12 17.00
N GLU A 226 17.09 1.16 17.33
CA GLU A 226 16.67 1.64 18.66
C GLU A 226 15.27 2.25 18.69
N GLY A 227 14.62 2.37 17.54
CA GLY A 227 13.31 2.99 17.39
C GLY A 227 12.82 2.88 15.94
N ILE A 228 11.93 3.77 15.54
CA ILE A 228 11.43 3.88 14.17
C ILE A 228 11.67 5.33 13.73
N TRP A 229 12.44 5.52 12.67
CA TRP A 229 12.63 6.83 12.09
C TRP A 229 11.35 7.24 11.36
N ILE A 230 10.79 8.39 11.73
CA ILE A 230 9.60 8.99 11.12
C ILE A 230 10.01 10.24 10.38
N VAL A 231 9.51 10.39 9.15
CA VAL A 231 9.71 11.58 8.32
C VAL A 231 8.46 12.45 8.41
N SER A 232 8.63 13.71 8.79
CA SER A 232 7.56 14.70 8.82
C SER A 232 7.96 15.97 8.07
N TYR A 233 7.00 16.57 7.37
CA TYR A 233 7.17 17.85 6.70
C TYR A 233 6.70 18.95 7.65
N ARG A 234 7.53 19.97 7.89
CA ARG A 234 7.13 21.13 8.69
C ARG A 234 6.59 22.24 7.80
N GLU A 235 5.53 22.91 8.24
CA GLU A 235 5.00 24.09 7.55
C GLU A 235 6.00 25.26 7.57
N GLY A 236 6.27 25.85 6.40
CA GLY A 236 7.20 26.97 6.21
C GLY A 236 7.54 27.21 4.73
N GLU A 237 8.25 28.30 4.43
CA GLU A 237 8.60 28.68 3.03
C GLU A 237 9.48 27.66 2.30
N GLU A 238 10.25 26.84 3.03
CA GLU A 238 11.19 25.85 2.46
C GLU A 238 10.79 24.38 2.73
N LEU A 239 9.61 24.13 3.33
CA LEU A 239 9.10 22.80 3.70
C LEU A 239 10.18 21.82 4.20
N PRO A 240 10.88 22.13 5.30
CA PRO A 240 11.97 21.29 5.76
C PRO A 240 11.45 19.91 6.17
N VAL A 241 12.21 18.89 5.77
CA VAL A 241 11.96 17.48 6.07
C VAL A 241 12.64 17.15 7.39
N GLN A 242 11.85 17.01 8.45
CA GLN A 242 12.35 16.57 9.74
C GLN A 242 12.31 15.04 9.81
N VAL A 243 13.42 14.45 10.21
CA VAL A 243 13.51 13.01 10.47
C VAL A 243 13.80 12.81 11.95
N THR A 244 12.97 12.02 12.63
CA THR A 244 13.08 11.79 14.08
C THR A 244 13.00 10.31 14.39
N LEU A 245 13.88 9.82 15.27
CA LEU A 245 13.82 8.47 15.80
C LEU A 245 12.83 8.44 16.96
N GLU A 246 11.71 7.78 16.72
CA GLU A 246 10.59 7.68 17.65
C GLU A 246 10.50 6.29 18.29
N SER A 247 9.79 6.21 19.40
CA SER A 247 9.46 4.94 20.06
C SER A 247 8.38 4.17 19.29
N THR A 248 8.18 2.91 19.67
CA THR A 248 7.02 2.13 19.18
C THR A 248 5.69 2.75 19.60
N ASP A 249 5.62 3.44 20.74
CA ASP A 249 4.40 4.11 21.20
C ASP A 249 4.04 5.31 20.32
N GLU A 250 5.03 6.14 19.96
CA GLU A 250 4.83 7.26 19.05
C GLU A 250 4.48 6.80 17.64
N TRP A 251 5.09 5.69 17.17
CA TRP A 251 4.65 5.02 15.94
C TRP A 251 3.19 4.58 16.01
N ASN A 252 2.79 3.93 17.12
CA ASN A 252 1.42 3.49 17.31
C ASN A 252 0.42 4.65 17.35
N ALA A 253 0.82 5.80 17.91
CA ALA A 253 0.03 7.02 17.91
C ALA A 253 -0.13 7.61 16.49
N MET A 254 0.94 7.60 15.69
CA MET A 254 0.89 8.00 14.28
C MET A 254 -0.05 7.09 13.49
N VAL A 255 0.06 5.77 13.65
CA VAL A 255 -0.82 4.79 12.99
C VAL A 255 -2.29 4.98 13.39
N GLN A 256 -2.57 5.37 14.64
CA GLN A 256 -3.91 5.77 15.05
C GLN A 256 -4.42 7.02 14.31
N GLY A 257 -3.55 7.99 14.04
CA GLY A 257 -3.88 9.18 13.26
C GLY A 257 -4.38 8.85 11.85
N ILE A 258 -3.90 7.78 11.22
CA ILE A 258 -4.37 7.32 9.91
C ILE A 258 -5.85 6.92 9.95
N ALA A 259 -6.29 6.21 11.00
CA ALA A 259 -7.70 5.85 11.15
C ALA A 259 -8.59 7.07 11.37
N VAL A 260 -8.09 8.13 12.02
CA VAL A 260 -8.83 9.39 12.15
C VAL A 260 -9.07 10.04 10.79
N VAL A 261 -8.06 10.08 9.92
CA VAL A 261 -8.22 10.59 8.55
C VAL A 261 -9.18 9.73 7.75
N ALA A 262 -9.04 8.40 7.83
CA ALA A 262 -9.93 7.46 7.16
C ALA A 262 -11.40 7.57 7.62
N LYS A 263 -11.64 7.88 8.90
CA LYS A 263 -12.99 8.12 9.45
C LYS A 263 -13.66 9.36 8.90
N GLN A 264 -12.91 10.44 8.66
CA GLN A 264 -13.47 11.68 8.10
C GLN A 264 -14.12 11.48 6.72
N ILE A 265 -13.76 10.40 6.04
CA ILE A 265 -14.29 10.00 4.72
C ILE A 265 -15.51 9.07 4.86
N SER A 266 -15.64 8.44 6.03
CA SER A 266 -16.74 7.53 6.36
C SER A 266 -17.99 8.29 6.88
N GLU A 267 -17.83 9.58 7.22
CA GLU A 267 -18.87 10.53 7.65
C GLU A 267 -19.50 11.31 6.48
#